data_AF-A0A6N6PG74-F1
#
_entry.id   AF-A0A6N6PG74-F1
#
_cell.length_a   1.000
_cell.length_b   1.000
_cell.length_c   1.000
_cell.angle_alpha   90.00
_cell.angle_beta   90.00
_cell.angle_gamma   90.00
#
_symmetry.space_group_name_H-M   'P 1'
#
loop_
_entity.id
_entity.type
_entity.pdbx_description
1 polymer ?
#
loop_
_entity_poly.entity_id
_entity_poly.type
_entity_poly.pdbx_seq_one_letter_code
_entity_poly.pdbx_strand_id
1 'polypeptide(L)' 'MSTLTEIEAAADQLPHAEKLRLMETLWDELSGGGGAELASPAWHAEALAETERRLSDGREEVLDWQRVKAELRQKTV' A
#
# COMPACT_ATOMS: atom_id res chain seq x y z
N MET A 1 20.89 -21.54 -6.59
CA MET A 1 20.26 -20.74 -5.52
C MET A 1 19.11 -19.97 -6.15
N SER A 2 18.05 -19.66 -5.41
CA SER A 2 16.92 -18.91 -5.95
C SER A 2 17.30 -17.44 -6.13
N THR A 3 16.88 -16.80 -7.21
CA THR A 3 17.13 -15.37 -7.49
C THR A 3 16.61 -14.45 -6.38
N LEU A 4 15.58 -14.90 -5.66
CA LEU A 4 15.03 -14.17 -4.50
C LEU A 4 16.05 -14.05 -3.35
N THR A 5 16.80 -15.11 -3.09
CA THR A 5 17.80 -15.15 -2.01
C THR A 5 18.99 -14.20 -2.28
N GLU A 6 19.31 -13.95 -3.54
CA GLU A 6 20.38 -13.02 -3.94
C GLU A 6 19.95 -11.56 -3.74
N ILE A 7 18.68 -11.24 -4.01
CA ILE A 7 18.11 -9.90 -3.78
C ILE A 7 18.05 -9.59 -2.29
N GLU A 8 17.62 -10.55 -1.46
CA GLU A 8 17.59 -10.41 0.00
C GLU A 8 18.98 -10.11 0.58
N ALA A 9 19.98 -10.91 0.17
CA ALA A 9 21.36 -10.72 0.60
C ALA A 9 21.95 -9.36 0.15
N ALA A 10 21.63 -8.91 -1.07
CA ALA A 10 22.06 -7.60 -1.57
C ALA A 10 21.40 -6.45 -0.81
N ALA A 11 20.10 -6.54 -0.53
CA ALA A 11 19.37 -5.55 0.24
C ALA A 11 19.97 -5.43 1.65
N ASP A 12 20.32 -6.54 2.31
CA ASP A 12 20.85 -6.53 3.68
C ASP A 12 22.12 -5.68 3.84
N GLN A 13 22.98 -5.65 2.82
CA GLN A 13 24.23 -4.88 2.81
C GLN A 13 24.04 -3.37 2.62
N LEU A 14 22.85 -2.91 2.21
CA LEU A 14 22.59 -1.49 1.98
C LEU A 14 22.45 -0.71 3.30
N PRO A 15 23.03 0.50 3.39
CA PRO A 15 22.70 1.46 4.44
C PRO A 15 21.19 1.75 4.50
N HIS A 16 20.69 2.11 5.68
CA HIS A 16 19.24 2.32 5.89
C HIS A 16 18.61 3.31 4.90
N ALA A 17 19.29 4.42 4.60
CA ALA A 17 18.80 5.42 3.64
C ALA A 17 18.73 4.86 2.20
N GLU A 18 19.62 3.93 1.83
CA GLU A 18 19.61 3.28 0.53
C GLU A 18 18.53 2.21 0.42
N LYS A 19 18.27 1.47 1.50
CA LYS A 19 17.11 0.56 1.60
C LYS A 19 15.79 1.29 1.36
N LEU A 20 15.62 2.47 1.96
CA LEU A 20 14.43 3.29 1.77
C LEU A 20 14.27 3.77 0.32
N ARG A 21 15.34 4.26 -0.31
CA ARG A 21 15.30 4.66 -1.73
C ARG A 21 15.01 3.49 -2.67
N LEU A 22 15.57 2.31 -2.39
CA LEU A 22 15.29 1.09 -3.15
C LEU A 22 13.81 0.70 -3.02
N MET A 23 13.26 0.73 -1.80
CA MET A 23 11.85 0.48 -1.55
C MET A 23 10.94 1.45 -2.33
N GLU A 24 11.25 2.75 -2.33
CA GLU A 24 10.50 3.76 -3.10
C GLU A 24 10.56 3.49 -4.61
N THR A 25 11.75 3.18 -5.14
CA THR A 25 11.94 2.89 -6.56
C THR A 25 11.15 1.66 -6.99
N LEU A 26 11.22 0.58 -6.19
CA LEU A 26 10.45 -0.64 -6.43
C LEU A 26 8.95 -0.36 -6.35
N TRP A 27 8.51 0.45 -5.39
CA TRP A 27 7.10 0.80 -5.23
C TRP A 27 6.58 1.58 -6.44
N ASP A 28 7.32 2.58 -6.93
CA ASP A 28 6.95 3.36 -8.12
C ASP A 28 6.85 2.47 -9.37
N GLU A 29 7.79 1.54 -9.55
CA GLU A 29 7.78 0.60 -10.69
C GLU A 29 6.59 -0.37 -10.63
N LEU A 30 6.31 -0.93 -9.44
CA LEU A 30 5.21 -1.87 -9.23
C LEU A 30 3.84 -1.20 -9.33
N SER A 31 3.72 0.05 -8.86
CA SER A 31 2.45 0.79 -8.85
C SER A 31 2.13 1.49 -10.19
N GLY A 32 3.14 1.74 -11.04
CA GLY A 32 3.00 2.39 -12.34
C GLY A 32 2.40 1.54 -13.46
N GLY A 33 1.96 0.30 -13.17
CA GLY A 33 1.30 -0.58 -14.15
C GLY A 33 2.23 -1.54 -14.92
N GLY A 34 3.50 -1.66 -14.50
CA GLY A 34 4.45 -2.64 -15.04
C GLY A 34 4.35 -4.04 -14.41
N GLY A 35 3.65 -4.16 -13.27
CA GLY A 35 3.29 -5.46 -12.71
C GLY A 35 2.25 -6.13 -13.59
N ALA A 36 2.45 -7.40 -13.93
CA ALA A 36 1.42 -8.24 -14.55
C ALA A 36 0.09 -7.97 -13.83
N GLU A 37 -0.97 -7.67 -14.60
CA GLU A 37 -2.30 -7.28 -14.11
C GLU A 37 -2.71 -8.17 -12.93
N LEU A 38 -2.43 -7.68 -11.73
CA LEU A 38 -2.57 -8.47 -10.52
C LEU A 38 -4.05 -8.55 -10.29
N ALA A 39 -4.62 -9.70 -10.64
CA ALA A 39 -6.03 -9.95 -10.44
C ALA A 39 -6.35 -9.67 -8.97
N SER A 40 -7.26 -8.73 -8.74
CA SER A 40 -7.74 -8.45 -7.41
C SER A 40 -8.20 -9.76 -6.76
N PRO A 41 -7.85 -10.01 -5.48
CA PRO A 41 -8.37 -11.18 -4.77
C PRO A 41 -9.89 -11.24 -4.82
N ALA A 42 -10.48 -12.44 -4.78
CA ALA A 42 -11.93 -12.61 -4.88
C ALA A 42 -12.73 -11.80 -3.83
N TRP A 43 -12.18 -11.65 -2.62
CA TRP A 43 -12.82 -10.88 -1.55
C TRP A 43 -12.90 -9.37 -1.83
N HIS A 44 -12.07 -8.84 -2.74
CA HIS A 44 -11.93 -7.40 -2.94
C HIS A 44 -13.23 -6.78 -3.46
N ALA A 45 -13.89 -7.44 -4.41
CA ALA A 45 -15.16 -6.98 -4.96
C ALA A 45 -16.28 -7.00 -3.91
N GLU A 46 -16.32 -8.05 -3.07
CA GLU A 46 -17.31 -8.17 -1.99
C GLU A 46 -17.13 -7.06 -0.95
N ALA A 47 -15.89 -6.79 -0.54
CA ALA A 47 -15.58 -5.74 0.43
C ALA A 47 -15.93 -4.33 -0.10
N LEU A 48 -15.69 -4.09 -1.40
CA LEU A 48 -16.05 -2.82 -2.04
C LEU A 48 -17.57 -2.63 -2.07
N ALA A 49 -18.32 -3.63 -2.55
CA ALA A 49 -19.78 -3.57 -2.63
C ALA A 49 -20.45 -3.40 -1.26
N GLU A 50 -19.94 -4.07 -0.23
CA GLU A 50 -20.44 -3.95 1.13
C GLU A 50 -20.15 -2.55 1.71
N THR A 51 -19.01 -1.95 1.36
CA THR A 51 -18.69 -0.57 1.74
C THR A 51 -19.56 0.46 1.01
N GLU A 52 -19.79 0.28 -0.29
CA GLU A 52 -20.70 1.12 -1.08
C GLU A 52 -22.13 1.11 -0.52
N ARG A 53 -22.62 -0.08 -0.13
CA ARG A 53 -23.94 -0.23 0.50
C ARG A 53 -24.01 0.51 1.84
N ARG A 54 -22.99 0.40 2.69
CA ARG A 54 -22.98 1.13 3.96
C ARG A 54 -22.90 2.65 3.74
N LEU A 55 -22.16 3.10 2.73
CA LEU A 55 -22.13 4.50 2.35
C LEU A 55 -23.49 5.01 1.87
N SER A 56 -24.19 4.27 1.00
CA SER A 56 -25.53 4.64 0.55
C SER A 56 -26.56 4.64 1.67
N ASP A 57 -26.40 3.75 2.65
CA ASP A 57 -27.24 3.67 3.85
C ASP A 57 -26.93 4.78 4.87
N GLY A 58 -25.96 5.66 4.62
CA GLY A 58 -25.52 6.71 5.54
C GLY A 58 -24.76 6.19 6.76
N ARG A 59 -24.20 4.99 6.67
CA ARG A 59 -23.43 4.31 7.74
C ARG A 59 -21.92 4.45 7.61
N GLU A 60 -21.45 5.11 6.55
CA GLU A 60 -20.04 5.46 6.35
C GLU A 60 -19.91 6.97 6.12
N GLU A 61 -18.82 7.55 6.61
CA GLU A 61 -18.48 8.95 6.41
C GLU A 61 -17.33 9.07 5.41
N VAL A 62 -17.49 9.94 4.40
CA VAL A 62 -16.40 10.27 3.47
C VAL A 62 -15.54 11.35 4.13
N LEU A 63 -14.33 10.97 4.51
CA LEU A 63 -13.38 11.87 5.16
C LEU A 63 -12.31 12.35 4.18
N ASP A 64 -11.91 13.62 4.32
CA ASP A 64 -10.73 14.13 3.62
C ASP A 64 -9.46 13.46 4.16
N TRP A 65 -8.74 12.77 3.29
CA TRP A 65 -7.58 11.98 3.66
C TRP A 65 -6.43 12.81 4.24
N GLN A 66 -6.24 14.04 3.76
CA GLN A 66 -5.17 14.92 4.26
C GLN A 66 -5.52 15.42 5.66
N ARG A 67 -6.79 15.78 5.90
CA ARG A 67 -7.28 16.14 7.22
C ARG A 67 -7.14 14.99 8.21
N VAL A 68 -7.60 13.79 7.87
CA VAL A 68 -7.51 12.62 8.76
C VAL A 68 -6.06 12.29 9.10
N LYS A 69 -5.15 12.32 8.11
CA LYS A 69 -3.72 12.12 8.37
C LYS A 69 -3.14 13.15 9.35
N ALA A 70 -3.53 14.41 9.24
CA ALA A 70 -3.09 15.45 10.16
C ALA A 70 -3.61 15.19 11.58
N GLU A 71 -4.88 14.82 11.74
CA GLU A 71 -5.50 14.49 13.03
C GLU A 71 -4.85 13.26 13.68
N LEU A 72 -4.57 12.19 12.92
CA LEU A 72 -3.92 10.98 13.43
C LEU A 72 -2.49 11.25 13.96
N ARG A 73 -1.72 12.09 13.25
CA ARG A 73 -0.37 12.49 13.68
C ARG A 73 -0.37 13.31 14.98
N GLN A 74 -1.46 14.03 15.26
CA GLN A 74 -1.62 14.78 16.51
C GLN A 74 -2.03 13.87 17.69
N LYS A 75 -2.67 12.72 17.42
CA LYS A 75 -3.14 11.77 18.43
C LYS A 75 -2.09 10.75 18.89
N THR A 76 -0.99 10.62 18.15
CA THR A 76 0.10 9.68 18.49
C THR A 76 1.16 10.44 19.26
N VAL A 77 1.06 10.43 20.59
CA VAL A 77 2.15 10.81 21.52
C VAL A 77 2.87 9.55 21.97
#